data_AF-A0A7X6M3E2-F1
#
_entry.id   AF-A0A7X6M3E2-F1
#
_cell.length_a   1.000
_cell.length_b   1.000
_cell.length_c   1.000
_cell.angle_alpha   90.00
_cell.angle_beta   90.00
_cell.angle_gamma   90.00
#
_symmetry.space_group_name_H-M   'P 1'
#
loop_
_entity.id
_entity.type
_entity.pdbx_description
1 polymer ?
#
loop_
_entity_poly.entity_id
_entity_poly.type
_entity_poly.pdbx_seq_one_letter_code
_entity_poly.pdbx_strand_id
1 'polypeptide(L)'
;MRSSGSGMPGTPAPGNMRARDLDRVRARTLLDAAFDEGQLGADEYHDRSDRAAAAKTVGELRNLVGDLQPPAGGAQWQQPPTPAPRAGRYPPHIRARDADRAETCRALDTALGDGQLTPEEHRALTDLTAAAETLGDLAELTADLQRPAEAPIDPRARTASRGAWFAGAVALGVVAAAVGGYLLTHRVAPEPAPVVAAAPQAVRPMVIETPDLTTVAGFEKFRSDYRTKFGDTTVDNLSLFPDHASVDRTSARQPNRVADYLYRGGFTASTAVTTRMADKPIFDLAAVNTAALGDLIARAEPLLKVPGGTVNQIGMGIDTITDVPTISIYVGNSFNESGHLEATPAGELIRAYPFHN
;
A
#
# COMPACT_ATOMS: atom_id res chain seq x y z
N MET A 1 38.25 -37.29 -10.06
CA MET A 1 37.14 -36.87 -9.17
C MET A 1 37.55 -35.62 -8.40
N ARG A 2 37.31 -34.42 -8.95
CA ARG A 2 37.15 -33.18 -8.16
C ARG A 2 36.15 -32.30 -8.92
N SER A 3 35.04 -32.08 -8.25
CA SER A 3 33.88 -31.32 -8.67
C SER A 3 34.23 -29.83 -8.66
N SER A 4 34.04 -29.16 -9.80
CA SER A 4 34.01 -27.69 -9.88
C SER A 4 32.65 -27.24 -9.38
N GLY A 5 32.64 -26.62 -8.20
CA GLY A 5 31.46 -25.97 -7.63
C GLY A 5 31.06 -24.79 -8.51
N SER A 6 29.90 -24.91 -9.17
CA SER A 6 29.21 -23.81 -9.81
C SER A 6 28.86 -22.77 -8.74
N GLY A 7 29.41 -21.56 -8.87
CA GLY A 7 29.14 -20.45 -7.98
C GLY A 7 27.66 -20.07 -8.07
N MET A 8 27.00 -19.99 -6.92
CA MET A 8 25.69 -19.34 -6.81
C MET A 8 25.80 -17.90 -7.33
N PRO A 9 24.85 -17.40 -8.14
CA PRO A 9 24.79 -15.97 -8.44
C PRO A 9 24.53 -15.23 -7.13
N GLY A 10 25.56 -14.54 -6.63
CA GLY A 10 25.50 -13.79 -5.39
C GLY A 10 24.49 -12.66 -5.51
N THR A 11 23.67 -12.49 -4.48
CA THR A 11 22.88 -11.26 -4.28
C THR A 11 23.84 -10.08 -4.40
N PRO A 12 23.57 -9.07 -5.24
CA PRO A 12 24.46 -7.93 -5.37
C PRO A 12 24.66 -7.28 -4.01
N ALA A 13 25.91 -6.92 -3.69
CA ALA A 13 26.22 -6.19 -2.49
C ALA A 13 25.37 -4.91 -2.45
N PRO A 14 24.82 -4.51 -1.29
CA PRO A 14 23.89 -3.38 -1.19
C PRO A 14 24.45 -2.03 -1.69
N GLY A 15 25.77 -1.93 -1.89
CA GLY A 15 26.40 -0.77 -2.52
C GLY A 15 26.17 -0.64 -4.02
N ASN A 16 25.91 -1.74 -4.74
CA ASN A 16 25.73 -1.76 -6.20
C ASN A 16 24.27 -1.62 -6.64
N MET A 17 23.35 -1.54 -5.69
CA MET A 17 21.92 -1.47 -5.93
C MET A 17 21.54 -0.07 -6.44
N ARG A 18 20.72 0.00 -7.48
CA ARG A 18 20.31 1.27 -8.08
C ARG A 18 19.49 2.11 -7.10
N ALA A 19 19.75 3.40 -7.03
CA ALA A 19 19.02 4.33 -6.15
C ALA A 19 17.65 4.69 -6.74
N ARG A 20 16.62 4.67 -5.89
CA ARG A 20 15.30 5.25 -6.20
C ARG A 20 15.32 6.75 -6.00
N ASP A 21 14.34 7.43 -6.59
CA ASP A 21 14.08 8.85 -6.30
C ASP A 21 13.86 9.09 -4.80
N LEU A 22 13.15 8.19 -4.13
CA LEU A 22 12.94 8.28 -2.68
C LEU A 22 14.25 8.22 -1.89
N ASP A 23 15.24 7.44 -2.34
CA ASP A 23 16.54 7.36 -1.67
C ASP A 23 17.33 8.65 -1.84
N ARG A 24 17.31 9.22 -3.06
CA ARG A 24 17.94 10.53 -3.35
C ARG A 24 17.32 11.63 -2.49
N VAL A 25 15.98 11.65 -2.36
CA VAL A 25 15.27 12.59 -1.51
C VAL A 25 15.65 12.42 -0.04
N ARG A 26 15.68 11.18 0.48
CA ARG A 26 16.08 10.90 1.87
C ARG A 26 17.51 11.36 2.17
N ALA A 27 18.44 11.10 1.25
CA ALA A 27 19.82 11.55 1.39
C ALA A 27 19.90 13.09 1.45
N ARG A 28 19.16 13.80 0.59
CA ARG A 28 19.09 15.27 0.64
C ARG A 28 18.49 15.79 1.94
N THR A 29 17.43 15.18 2.46
CA THR A 29 16.87 15.59 3.75
C THR A 29 17.88 15.45 4.89
N LEU A 30 18.77 14.46 4.85
CA LEU A 30 19.86 14.34 5.83
C LEU A 30 20.93 15.41 5.63
N LEU A 31 21.27 15.75 4.38
CA LEU A 31 22.19 16.84 4.05
C LEU A 31 21.64 18.20 4.50
N ASP A 32 20.34 18.45 4.31
CA ASP A 32 19.63 19.64 4.76
C ASP A 32 19.74 19.79 6.28
N ALA A 33 19.42 18.72 7.02
CA ALA A 33 19.52 18.70 8.48
C ALA A 33 20.97 18.93 8.96
N ALA A 34 21.96 18.32 8.31
CA ALA A 34 23.36 18.50 8.65
C ALA A 34 23.85 19.93 8.36
N PHE A 35 23.33 20.59 7.33
CA PHE A 35 23.61 22.00 7.07
C PHE A 35 22.97 22.90 8.14
N ASP A 36 21.71 22.66 8.49
CA ASP A 36 20.99 23.42 9.52
C ASP A 36 21.65 23.28 10.92
N GLU A 37 22.21 22.10 11.22
CA GLU A 37 22.97 21.84 12.45
C GLU A 37 24.43 22.33 12.38
N GLY A 38 24.87 22.87 11.24
CA GLY A 38 26.21 23.41 11.05
C GLY A 38 27.32 22.37 10.88
N GLN A 39 26.98 21.11 10.61
CA GLN A 39 27.94 20.05 10.30
C GLN A 39 28.53 20.18 8.88
N LEU A 40 27.81 20.86 7.98
CA LEU A 40 28.23 21.11 6.59
C LEU A 40 28.35 22.62 6.32
N GLY A 41 29.40 23.02 5.60
CA GLY A 41 29.50 24.36 5.03
C GLY A 41 28.58 24.54 3.82
N ALA A 42 28.28 25.79 3.44
CA ALA A 42 27.37 26.09 2.34
C ALA A 42 27.82 25.50 0.99
N ASP A 43 29.08 25.68 0.61
CA ASP A 43 29.61 25.15 -0.66
C ASP A 43 29.58 23.61 -0.67
N GLU A 44 29.96 22.99 0.45
CA GLU A 44 29.96 21.54 0.62
C GLU A 44 28.55 20.95 0.56
N TYR A 45 27.56 21.63 1.15
CA TYR A 45 26.17 21.24 1.09
C TYR A 45 25.65 21.24 -0.35
N HIS A 46 25.94 22.28 -1.14
CA HIS A 46 25.53 22.34 -2.56
C HIS A 46 26.18 21.21 -3.36
N ASP A 47 27.50 21.00 -3.21
CA ASP A 47 28.23 19.94 -3.88
C ASP A 47 27.73 18.53 -3.52
N ARG A 48 27.41 18.28 -2.25
CA ARG A 48 26.83 17.01 -1.80
C ARG A 48 25.40 16.83 -2.32
N SER A 49 24.60 17.90 -2.37
CA SER A 49 23.22 17.86 -2.85
C SER A 49 23.12 17.60 -4.35
N ASP A 50 24.04 18.14 -5.14
CA ASP A 50 24.16 17.86 -6.58
C ASP A 50 24.64 16.43 -6.84
N ARG A 51 25.63 15.95 -6.08
CA ARG A 51 26.04 14.55 -6.14
C ARG A 51 24.93 13.59 -5.73
N ALA A 52 24.13 13.94 -4.71
CA ALA A 52 22.96 13.15 -4.32
C ALA A 52 21.88 13.13 -5.41
N ALA A 53 21.74 14.22 -6.17
CA ALA A 53 20.87 14.29 -7.36
C ALA A 53 21.26 13.26 -8.42
N ALA A 54 22.56 13.19 -8.70
CA ALA A 54 23.12 12.42 -9.79
C ALA A 54 23.49 10.99 -9.39
N ALA A 55 23.38 10.65 -8.10
CA ALA A 55 23.71 9.33 -7.59
C ALA A 55 22.86 8.25 -8.24
N LYS A 56 23.55 7.24 -8.79
CA LYS A 56 22.95 6.08 -9.44
C LYS A 56 22.79 4.93 -8.48
N THR A 57 23.57 4.88 -7.40
CA THR A 57 23.55 3.76 -6.46
C THR A 57 23.24 4.18 -5.02
N VAL A 58 22.64 3.25 -4.27
CA VAL A 58 22.41 3.40 -2.83
C VAL A 58 23.74 3.54 -2.07
N GLY A 59 24.81 2.90 -2.57
CA GLY A 59 26.15 3.03 -2.00
C GLY A 59 26.71 4.44 -2.12
N GLU A 60 26.54 5.09 -3.27
CA GLU A 60 26.94 6.49 -3.48
C GLU A 60 26.21 7.42 -2.51
N LEU A 61 24.89 7.26 -2.39
CA LEU A 61 24.07 8.04 -1.45
C LEU A 61 24.51 7.83 0.01
N ARG A 62 24.76 6.58 0.41
CA ARG A 62 25.26 6.25 1.74
C ARG A 62 26.60 6.93 2.04
N ASN A 63 27.51 6.96 1.06
CA ASN A 63 28.82 7.58 1.24
C ASN A 63 28.72 9.11 1.41
N LEU A 64 27.72 9.76 0.81
CA LEU A 64 27.52 11.20 0.94
C LEU A 64 27.00 11.64 2.32
N VAL A 65 26.36 10.74 3.06
CA VAL A 65 25.77 11.04 4.38
C VAL A 65 26.43 10.27 5.53
N GLY A 66 27.39 9.38 5.23
CA GLY A 66 27.91 8.42 6.19
C GLY A 66 28.82 9.01 7.26
N ASP A 67 29.37 10.20 7.03
CA ASP A 67 30.21 10.96 7.95
C ASP A 67 29.43 11.95 8.84
N LEU A 68 28.13 12.13 8.56
CA LEU A 68 27.28 13.07 9.28
C LEU A 68 26.74 12.45 10.57
N GLN A 69 26.69 13.25 11.62
CA GLN A 69 26.05 12.83 12.86
C GLN A 69 24.53 12.80 12.66
N PRO A 70 23.83 11.74 13.13
CA PRO A 70 22.38 11.68 13.03
C PRO A 70 21.72 12.83 13.83
N PRO A 71 20.72 13.52 13.26
CA PRO A 71 20.03 14.61 13.95
C PRO A 71 19.35 14.11 15.23
N ALA A 72 19.37 14.93 16.29
CA ALA A 72 18.78 14.58 17.58
C ALA A 72 17.25 14.43 17.47
N GLY A 73 16.76 13.20 17.34
CA GLY A 73 15.33 12.89 17.18
C GLY A 73 14.81 12.91 15.74
N GLY A 74 15.70 12.97 14.74
CA GLY A 74 15.35 13.09 13.33
C GLY A 74 15.64 11.85 12.46
N ALA A 75 15.29 11.97 11.18
CA ALA A 75 15.47 10.94 10.16
C ALA A 75 16.90 10.36 10.17
N GLN A 76 17.00 9.04 10.06
CA GLN A 76 18.27 8.32 9.94
C GLN A 76 18.39 7.69 8.55
N TRP A 77 19.61 7.50 8.06
CA TRP A 77 19.82 6.69 6.87
C TRP A 77 19.30 5.27 7.10
N GLN A 78 18.31 4.87 6.31
CA GLN A 78 17.77 3.52 6.31
C GLN A 78 18.21 2.84 5.03
N GLN A 79 19.03 1.78 5.15
CA GLN A 79 19.32 0.95 3.99
C GLN A 79 18.05 0.25 3.53
N PRO A 80 17.81 0.16 2.20
CA PRO A 80 16.79 -0.71 1.67
C PRO A 80 17.03 -2.13 2.22
N PRO A 81 15.97 -2.84 2.65
CA PRO A 81 16.12 -4.20 3.09
C PRO A 81 16.72 -5.03 1.95
N THR A 82 17.83 -5.71 2.22
CA THR A 82 18.38 -6.67 1.27
C THR A 82 17.30 -7.74 1.05
N PRO A 83 16.83 -7.97 -0.18
CA PRO A 83 15.80 -8.98 -0.42
C PRO A 83 16.34 -10.32 0.08
N ALA A 84 15.59 -10.94 1.00
CA ALA A 84 15.92 -12.29 1.45
C ALA A 84 15.93 -13.22 0.22
N PRO A 85 16.87 -14.17 0.12
CA PRO A 85 16.81 -15.18 -0.91
C PRO A 85 15.47 -15.90 -0.79
N ARG A 86 14.58 -15.72 -1.78
CA ARG A 86 13.29 -16.39 -1.80
C ARG A 86 13.55 -17.90 -1.82
N ALA A 87 13.20 -18.59 -0.73
CA ALA A 87 13.15 -20.03 -0.70
C ALA A 87 12.13 -20.48 -1.76
N GLY A 88 12.59 -21.19 -2.79
CA GLY A 88 11.75 -21.64 -3.91
C GLY A 88 12.14 -21.12 -5.30
N ARG A 89 13.31 -20.46 -5.48
CA ARG A 89 13.80 -20.14 -6.82
C ARG A 89 14.03 -21.46 -7.59
N TYR A 90 13.25 -21.67 -8.65
CA TYR A 90 13.53 -22.72 -9.62
C TYR A 90 14.98 -22.56 -10.13
N PRO A 91 15.67 -23.67 -10.47
CA PRO A 91 17.04 -23.59 -10.96
C PRO A 91 17.17 -22.58 -12.12
N PRO A 92 18.29 -21.83 -12.21
CA PRO A 92 18.44 -20.73 -13.17
C PRO A 92 18.37 -21.18 -14.64
N HIS A 93 18.64 -22.45 -14.92
CA HIS A 93 18.60 -23.03 -16.26
C HIS A 93 17.20 -23.41 -16.75
N ILE A 94 16.16 -23.21 -15.93
CA ILE A 94 14.78 -23.48 -16.33
C ILE A 94 14.33 -22.42 -17.34
N ARG A 95 13.67 -22.87 -18.40
CA ARG A 95 13.16 -22.00 -19.47
C ARG A 95 12.10 -21.02 -18.93
N ALA A 96 12.24 -19.74 -19.28
CA ALA A 96 11.28 -18.70 -18.93
C ALA A 96 9.98 -18.83 -19.74
N ARG A 97 8.84 -18.80 -19.06
CA ARG A 97 7.50 -18.72 -19.66
C ARG A 97 7.14 -17.26 -19.93
N ASP A 98 6.08 -17.05 -20.72
CA ASP A 98 5.56 -15.71 -20.98
C ASP A 98 5.14 -14.98 -19.69
N ALA A 99 4.60 -15.72 -18.71
CA ALA A 99 4.27 -15.16 -17.40
C ALA A 99 5.51 -14.64 -16.65
N ASP A 100 6.65 -15.32 -16.78
CA ASP A 100 7.90 -14.93 -16.11
C ASP A 100 8.51 -13.68 -16.78
N ARG A 101 8.43 -13.61 -18.12
CA ARG A 101 8.79 -12.40 -18.90
C ARG A 101 7.88 -11.21 -18.57
N ALA A 102 6.56 -11.43 -18.52
CA ALA A 102 5.60 -10.39 -18.18
C ALA A 102 5.82 -9.83 -16.76
N GLU A 103 6.15 -10.70 -15.80
CA GLU A 103 6.49 -10.27 -14.44
C GLU A 103 7.78 -9.43 -14.40
N THR A 104 8.76 -9.80 -15.23
CA THR A 104 9.99 -9.03 -15.36
C THR A 104 9.72 -7.65 -15.95
N CYS A 105 8.88 -7.55 -16.99
CA CYS A 105 8.46 -6.26 -17.55
C CYS A 105 7.77 -5.37 -16.50
N ARG A 106 6.87 -5.92 -15.67
CA ARG A 106 6.25 -5.15 -14.57
C ARG A 106 7.27 -4.59 -13.58
N ALA A 107 8.31 -5.39 -13.27
CA ALA A 107 9.38 -4.94 -12.40
C ALA A 107 10.20 -3.81 -13.04
N LEU A 108 10.47 -3.87 -14.35
CA LEU A 108 11.14 -2.80 -15.10
C LEU A 108 10.29 -1.52 -15.16
N ASP A 109 8.98 -1.63 -15.39
CA ASP A 109 8.05 -0.48 -15.39
C ASP A 109 8.02 0.20 -14.02
N THR A 110 7.99 -0.59 -12.95
CA THR A 110 8.07 -0.09 -11.57
C THR A 110 9.40 0.63 -11.34
N ALA A 111 10.52 0.05 -11.79
CA ALA A 111 11.84 0.65 -11.65
C ALA A 111 12.00 1.95 -12.44
N LEU A 112 11.37 2.07 -13.62
CA LEU A 112 11.28 3.33 -14.36
C LEU A 112 10.47 4.37 -13.58
N GLY A 113 9.31 3.99 -13.04
CA GLY A 113 8.47 4.87 -12.21
C GLY A 113 9.14 5.35 -10.93
N ASP A 114 10.00 4.51 -10.32
CA ASP A 114 10.80 4.83 -9.14
C ASP A 114 12.08 5.63 -9.46
N GLY A 115 12.35 5.93 -10.73
CA GLY A 115 13.54 6.66 -11.19
C GLY A 115 14.85 5.84 -11.13
N GLN A 116 14.78 4.52 -11.01
CA GLN A 116 15.96 3.64 -10.99
C GLN A 116 16.52 3.41 -12.41
N LEU A 117 15.67 3.48 -13.43
CA LEU A 117 16.02 3.30 -14.84
C LEU A 117 15.71 4.56 -15.63
N THR A 118 16.53 4.87 -16.65
CA THR A 118 16.14 5.85 -17.67
C THR A 118 15.19 5.22 -18.70
N PRO A 119 14.43 6.02 -19.47
CA PRO A 119 13.57 5.49 -20.54
C PRO A 119 14.34 4.67 -21.59
N GLU A 120 15.58 5.03 -21.88
CA GLU A 120 16.45 4.32 -22.81
C GLU A 120 16.90 2.97 -22.25
N GLU A 121 17.30 2.94 -20.97
CA GLU A 121 17.65 1.70 -20.27
C GLU A 121 16.44 0.76 -20.17
N HIS A 122 15.26 1.31 -19.87
CA HIS A 122 14.01 0.56 -19.81
C HIS A 122 13.66 -0.11 -21.14
N ARG A 123 13.75 0.62 -22.26
CA ARG A 123 13.54 0.05 -23.61
C ARG A 123 14.51 -1.10 -23.88
N ALA A 124 15.81 -0.87 -23.64
CA ALA A 124 16.83 -1.88 -23.84
C ALA A 124 16.61 -3.14 -22.98
N LEU A 125 16.25 -2.97 -21.71
CA LEU A 125 15.95 -4.08 -20.79
C LEU A 125 14.67 -4.82 -21.17
N THR A 126 13.68 -4.12 -21.74
CA THR A 126 12.44 -4.74 -22.24
C THR A 126 12.74 -5.63 -23.46
N ASP A 127 13.57 -5.16 -24.39
CA ASP A 127 13.99 -5.96 -25.55
C ASP A 127 14.80 -7.20 -25.11
N LEU A 128 15.70 -7.05 -24.14
CA LEU A 128 16.46 -8.16 -23.56
C LEU A 128 15.54 -9.16 -22.82
N THR A 129 14.51 -8.67 -22.13
CA THR A 129 13.52 -9.51 -21.45
C THR A 129 12.73 -10.34 -22.45
N ALA A 130 12.38 -9.78 -23.61
CA ALA A 130 11.69 -10.51 -24.67
C ALA A 130 12.56 -11.64 -25.27
N ALA A 131 13.87 -11.43 -25.35
CA ALA A 131 14.84 -12.41 -25.85
C ALA A 131 15.31 -13.44 -24.80
N ALA A 132 15.03 -13.22 -23.52
CA ALA A 132 15.49 -14.07 -22.44
C ALA A 132 14.90 -15.50 -22.52
N GLU A 133 15.78 -16.50 -22.50
CA GLU A 133 15.38 -17.90 -22.62
C GLU A 133 15.18 -18.56 -21.27
N THR A 134 15.90 -18.12 -20.23
CA THR A 134 15.92 -18.77 -18.91
C THR A 134 15.52 -17.85 -17.77
N LEU A 135 15.09 -18.45 -16.66
CA LEU A 135 14.84 -17.72 -15.40
C LEU A 135 16.12 -17.08 -14.84
N GLY A 136 17.30 -17.62 -15.17
CA GLY A 136 18.60 -17.04 -14.86
C GLY A 136 18.85 -15.73 -15.61
N ASP A 137 18.51 -15.68 -16.89
CA ASP A 137 18.68 -14.48 -17.71
C ASP A 137 17.79 -13.34 -17.18
N LEU A 138 16.50 -13.64 -16.92
CA LEU A 138 15.56 -12.68 -16.32
C LEU A 138 16.00 -12.18 -14.93
N ALA A 139 16.62 -13.08 -14.16
CA ALA A 139 17.14 -12.77 -12.84
C ALA A 139 18.34 -11.82 -12.87
N GLU A 140 19.17 -11.93 -13.90
CA GLU A 140 20.34 -11.08 -14.09
C GLU A 140 19.93 -9.66 -14.50
N LEU A 141 18.95 -9.53 -15.40
CA LEU A 141 18.40 -8.24 -15.86
C LEU A 141 17.78 -7.39 -14.74
N THR A 142 17.41 -8.00 -13.61
CA THR A 142 16.75 -7.33 -12.47
C THR A 142 17.56 -7.41 -11.19
N ALA A 143 18.84 -7.81 -11.25
CA ALA A 143 19.65 -8.05 -10.08
C ALA A 143 19.95 -6.77 -9.30
N ASP A 144 20.27 -5.68 -9.99
CA ASP A 144 20.65 -4.38 -9.42
C ASP A 144 19.45 -3.50 -9.04
N LEU A 145 18.24 -3.88 -9.45
CA LEU A 145 17.02 -3.15 -9.16
C LEU A 145 16.56 -3.37 -7.72
N GLN A 146 16.24 -2.27 -7.04
CA GLN A 146 15.49 -2.32 -5.79
C GLN A 146 14.08 -2.81 -6.08
N ARG A 147 13.71 -3.95 -5.50
CA ARG A 147 12.32 -4.40 -5.46
C ARG A 147 11.65 -3.90 -4.18
N PRO A 148 10.35 -3.53 -4.25
CA PRO A 148 9.58 -3.26 -3.03
C PRO A 148 9.74 -4.44 -2.08
N ALA A 149 10.05 -4.16 -0.82
CA ALA A 149 10.00 -5.19 0.20
C ALA A 149 8.57 -5.74 0.19
N GLU A 150 8.40 -6.99 -0.22
CA GLU A 150 7.12 -7.65 -0.10
C GLU A 150 6.78 -7.65 1.39
N ALA A 151 5.65 -7.03 1.74
CA ALA A 151 5.21 -6.97 3.12
C ALA A 151 5.27 -8.39 3.69
N PRO A 152 5.85 -8.60 4.88
CA PRO A 152 5.86 -9.92 5.49
C PRO A 152 4.44 -10.46 5.45
N ILE A 153 4.23 -11.55 4.72
CA ILE A 153 3.00 -12.31 4.82
C ILE A 153 2.98 -12.75 6.27
N ASP A 154 2.14 -12.15 7.11
CA ASP A 154 2.00 -12.58 8.48
C ASP A 154 1.59 -14.06 8.45
N PRO A 155 2.47 -15.00 8.85
CA PRO A 155 2.15 -16.42 8.79
C PRO A 155 0.97 -16.76 9.70
N ARG A 156 0.56 -15.85 10.60
CA ARG A 156 -0.61 -15.99 11.47
C ARG A 156 -1.93 -15.60 10.82
N ALA A 157 -1.93 -15.06 9.60
CA ALA A 157 -3.17 -14.77 8.87
C ALA A 157 -3.81 -16.04 8.25
N ARG A 158 -3.20 -17.22 8.39
CA ARG A 158 -3.78 -18.49 7.99
C ARG A 158 -4.14 -19.29 9.24
N THR A 159 -5.44 -19.53 9.40
CA THR A 159 -6.12 -20.31 10.45
C THR A 159 -6.41 -19.56 11.76
N ALA A 160 -7.66 -19.14 11.94
CA ALA A 160 -8.41 -19.22 13.21
C ALA A 160 -9.87 -18.77 13.01
N SER A 161 -10.67 -19.58 12.32
CA SER A 161 -12.08 -19.67 12.67
C SER A 161 -12.17 -20.58 13.90
N ARG A 162 -12.95 -20.17 14.90
CA ARG A 162 -13.30 -20.92 16.13
C ARG A 162 -12.21 -20.95 17.22
N GLY A 163 -12.11 -19.89 18.03
CA GLY A 163 -11.31 -19.94 19.26
C GLY A 163 -11.09 -18.61 19.97
N ALA A 164 -12.15 -17.83 20.22
CA ALA A 164 -12.07 -16.58 20.99
C ALA A 164 -13.01 -16.58 22.22
N TRP A 165 -13.16 -17.75 22.85
CA TRP A 165 -13.55 -17.86 24.25
C TRP A 165 -12.35 -18.48 24.98
N PHE A 166 -11.98 -17.94 26.14
CA PHE A 166 -10.84 -18.33 26.99
C PHE A 166 -9.47 -17.69 26.72
N ALA A 167 -9.35 -16.39 27.00
CA ALA A 167 -8.07 -15.78 27.41
C ALA A 167 -8.27 -14.56 28.33
N GLY A 168 -9.20 -14.66 29.28
CA GLY A 168 -9.25 -13.77 30.44
C GLY A 168 -8.76 -14.56 31.65
N ALA A 169 -7.45 -14.59 31.91
CA ALA A 169 -6.82 -14.85 33.23
C ALA A 169 -5.31 -15.19 33.16
N VAL A 170 -4.41 -14.31 32.69
CA VAL A 170 -2.97 -14.36 33.08
C VAL A 170 -2.29 -12.97 33.11
N ALA A 171 -3.02 -11.87 33.26
CA ALA A 171 -2.43 -10.52 33.35
C ALA A 171 -2.60 -9.88 34.75
N LEU A 172 -2.65 -10.70 35.80
CA LEU A 172 -2.71 -10.26 37.19
C LEU A 172 -1.57 -10.93 37.98
N GLY A 173 -0.34 -10.45 37.81
CA GLY A 173 0.81 -11.06 38.49
C GLY A 173 2.14 -10.31 38.42
N VAL A 174 2.34 -9.35 37.49
CA VAL A 174 3.64 -8.69 37.30
C VAL A 174 3.68 -7.23 37.80
N VAL A 175 2.54 -6.62 38.19
CA VAL A 175 2.52 -5.22 38.65
C VAL A 175 2.79 -5.06 40.16
N ALA A 176 2.79 -6.13 40.95
CA ALA A 176 2.97 -6.04 42.41
C ALA A 176 4.45 -5.91 42.88
N ALA A 177 5.45 -6.04 42.00
CA ALA A 177 6.86 -5.99 42.38
C ALA A 177 7.57 -4.64 42.13
N ALA A 178 6.92 -3.68 41.46
CA ALA A 178 7.56 -2.40 41.10
C ALA A 178 7.21 -1.23 42.02
N VAL A 179 6.27 -1.38 42.95
CA VAL A 179 5.80 -0.28 43.84
C VAL A 179 6.64 -0.15 45.12
N GLY A 180 7.42 -1.18 45.50
CA GLY A 180 8.20 -1.17 46.75
C GLY A 180 9.49 -0.33 46.72
N GLY A 181 10.06 -0.05 45.54
CA GLY A 181 11.36 0.63 45.42
C GLY A 181 11.31 2.15 45.34
N TYR A 182 10.14 2.74 45.10
CA TYR A 182 10.02 4.17 44.76
C TYR A 182 9.80 5.10 45.98
N LEU A 183 9.66 4.56 47.20
CA LEU A 183 9.33 5.33 48.40
C LEU A 183 10.53 5.91 49.17
N LEU A 184 11.76 5.92 48.62
CA LEU A 184 12.95 6.28 49.40
C LEU A 184 13.75 7.51 48.95
N THR A 185 13.38 8.25 47.89
CA THR A 185 14.27 9.35 47.41
C THR A 185 13.66 10.66 46.93
N HIS A 186 12.34 10.90 46.89
CA HIS A 186 11.85 12.19 46.36
C HIS A 186 11.15 13.10 47.39
N ARG A 187 11.77 14.27 47.59
CA ARG A 187 11.31 15.39 48.42
C ARG A 187 10.20 16.19 47.71
N VAL A 188 9.27 16.69 48.52
CA VAL A 188 8.08 17.47 48.16
C VAL A 188 8.46 18.84 47.57
N ALA A 189 7.85 19.18 46.42
CA ALA A 189 7.80 20.54 45.87
C ALA A 189 6.44 21.18 46.17
N PRO A 190 6.34 22.52 46.33
CA PRO A 190 5.10 23.17 46.74
C PRO A 190 4.05 23.19 45.62
N GLU A 191 2.79 23.07 46.04
CA GLU A 191 1.60 22.78 45.26
C GLU A 191 1.11 24.00 44.44
N PRO A 192 0.94 23.90 43.10
CA PRO A 192 0.21 24.90 42.33
C PRO A 192 -1.32 24.68 42.47
N ALA A 193 -2.06 25.78 42.56
CA ALA A 193 -3.51 25.80 42.84
C ALA A 193 -4.34 24.92 41.88
N PRO A 194 -5.43 24.31 42.35
CA PRO A 194 -6.20 23.35 41.55
C PRO A 194 -6.97 24.07 40.44
N VAL A 195 -6.60 23.77 39.19
CA VAL A 195 -7.48 23.98 38.05
C VAL A 195 -8.54 22.88 38.12
N VAL A 196 -9.81 23.26 38.28
CA VAL A 196 -10.91 22.29 38.31
C VAL A 196 -11.00 21.63 36.94
N ALA A 197 -10.44 20.43 36.81
CA ALA A 197 -10.61 19.60 35.63
C ALA A 197 -12.08 19.17 35.55
N ALA A 198 -12.72 19.50 34.43
CA ALA A 198 -14.04 18.98 34.11
C ALA A 198 -14.01 17.45 34.17
N ALA A 199 -14.99 16.86 34.85
CA ALA A 199 -15.09 15.42 35.03
C ALA A 199 -15.00 14.71 33.66
N PRO A 200 -14.20 13.63 33.53
CA PRO A 200 -14.16 12.84 32.31
C PRO A 200 -15.54 12.26 32.05
N GLN A 201 -16.17 12.68 30.96
CA GLN A 201 -17.41 12.07 30.50
C GLN A 201 -17.12 10.62 30.16
N ALA A 202 -17.85 9.70 30.80
CA ALA A 202 -17.82 8.28 30.47
C ALA A 202 -18.29 8.11 29.02
N VAL A 203 -17.33 7.92 28.10
CA VAL A 203 -17.62 7.56 26.71
C VAL A 203 -18.25 6.16 26.72
N ARG A 204 -19.56 6.10 26.49
CA ARG A 204 -20.28 4.84 26.35
C ARG A 204 -19.85 4.20 25.03
N PRO A 205 -19.47 2.91 24.98
CA PRO A 205 -19.19 2.25 23.72
C PRO A 205 -20.48 2.20 22.89
N MET A 206 -20.52 2.98 21.81
CA MET A 206 -21.62 2.96 20.86
C MET A 206 -21.35 1.83 19.86
N VAL A 207 -22.20 0.80 19.86
CA VAL A 207 -22.19 -0.22 18.80
C VAL A 207 -22.77 0.47 17.56
N ILE A 208 -21.89 0.93 16.68
CA ILE A 208 -22.31 1.39 15.35
C ILE A 208 -22.57 0.12 14.55
N GLU A 209 -23.84 -0.13 14.21
CA GLU A 209 -24.19 -1.16 13.23
C GLU A 209 -23.47 -0.81 11.92
N THR A 210 -22.48 -1.62 11.54
CA THR A 210 -21.80 -1.49 10.25
C THR A 210 -22.39 -2.56 9.33
N PRO A 211 -23.47 -2.24 8.59
CA PRO A 211 -24.03 -3.16 7.62
C PRO A 211 -22.97 -3.53 6.57
N ASP A 212 -23.09 -4.73 6.02
CA ASP A 212 -22.23 -5.22 4.95
C ASP A 212 -22.26 -4.25 3.76
N LEU A 213 -21.11 -3.65 3.43
CA LEU A 213 -21.02 -2.60 2.42
C LEU A 213 -21.19 -3.11 0.98
N THR A 214 -21.16 -4.43 0.75
CA THR A 214 -21.51 -5.01 -0.55
C THR A 214 -23.02 -5.23 -0.72
N THR A 215 -23.83 -4.84 0.27
CA THR A 215 -25.29 -4.84 0.19
C THR A 215 -25.85 -3.44 -0.11
N VAL A 216 -27.11 -3.38 -0.57
CA VAL A 216 -27.81 -2.10 -0.80
C VAL A 216 -27.84 -1.24 0.47
N ALA A 217 -28.16 -1.85 1.62
CA ALA A 217 -28.21 -1.14 2.90
C ALA A 217 -26.84 -0.58 3.31
N GLY A 218 -25.78 -1.36 3.11
CA GLY A 218 -24.42 -0.92 3.39
C GLY A 218 -23.93 0.20 2.46
N PHE A 219 -24.23 0.09 1.16
CA PHE A 219 -23.93 1.16 0.21
C PHE A 219 -24.67 2.47 0.54
N GLU A 220 -25.96 2.39 0.88
CA GLU A 220 -26.73 3.58 1.27
C GLU A 220 -26.18 4.23 2.55
N LYS A 221 -25.80 3.41 3.54
CA LYS A 221 -25.14 3.90 4.76
C LYS A 221 -23.82 4.59 4.44
N PHE A 222 -22.97 3.97 3.63
CA PHE A 222 -21.71 4.55 3.19
C PHE A 222 -21.93 5.89 2.45
N ARG A 223 -22.87 5.94 1.50
CA ARG A 223 -23.18 7.14 0.72
C ARG A 223 -23.66 8.29 1.62
N SER A 224 -24.47 7.98 2.62
CA SER A 224 -24.95 8.94 3.62
C SER A 224 -23.79 9.49 4.48
N ASP A 225 -22.93 8.62 4.99
CA ASP A 225 -21.80 9.01 5.82
C ASP A 225 -20.76 9.82 5.02
N TYR A 226 -20.52 9.42 3.78
CA TYR A 226 -19.64 10.14 2.86
C TYR A 226 -20.11 11.57 2.64
N ARG A 227 -21.40 11.74 2.31
CA ARG A 227 -22.02 13.06 2.15
C ARG A 227 -21.95 13.89 3.42
N THR A 228 -22.18 13.28 4.57
CA THR A 228 -22.12 13.96 5.87
C THR A 228 -20.71 14.46 6.17
N LYS A 229 -19.67 13.67 5.87
CA LYS A 229 -18.28 14.05 6.14
C LYS A 229 -17.75 15.08 5.15
N PHE A 230 -18.01 14.90 3.87
CA PHE A 230 -17.32 15.63 2.80
C PHE A 230 -18.18 16.72 2.15
N GLY A 231 -19.50 16.68 2.34
CA GLY A 231 -20.45 17.65 1.78
C GLY A 231 -20.84 17.39 0.33
N ASP A 232 -20.30 16.35 -0.30
CA ASP A 232 -20.55 15.95 -1.69
C ASP A 232 -20.68 14.41 -1.81
N THR A 233 -20.90 13.91 -3.03
CA THR A 233 -20.95 12.47 -3.34
C THR A 233 -19.97 12.07 -4.43
N THR A 234 -18.99 12.93 -4.70
CA THR A 234 -18.06 12.77 -5.82
C THR A 234 -16.81 12.03 -5.37
N VAL A 235 -16.42 11.00 -6.11
CA VAL A 235 -15.24 10.14 -5.86
C VAL A 235 -14.51 9.86 -7.17
N ASP A 236 -13.22 9.57 -7.10
CA ASP A 236 -12.46 9.13 -8.29
C ASP A 236 -12.61 7.64 -8.48
N ASN A 237 -12.49 6.91 -7.37
CA ASN A 237 -12.68 5.48 -7.30
C ASN A 237 -13.19 5.11 -5.91
N LEU A 238 -14.11 4.15 -5.87
CA LEU A 238 -14.66 3.57 -4.66
C LEU A 238 -14.53 2.05 -4.76
N SER A 239 -13.99 1.43 -3.72
CA SER A 239 -13.98 -0.02 -3.55
C SER A 239 -14.67 -0.38 -2.24
N LEU A 240 -15.80 -1.09 -2.33
CA LEU A 240 -16.58 -1.57 -1.20
C LEU A 240 -16.26 -3.05 -0.97
N PHE A 241 -15.90 -3.39 0.26
CA PHE A 241 -15.76 -4.76 0.77
C PHE A 241 -16.75 -4.95 1.92
N PRO A 242 -17.06 -6.19 2.33
CA PRO A 242 -18.09 -6.42 3.33
C PRO A 242 -17.89 -5.66 4.66
N ASP A 243 -16.64 -5.55 5.12
CA ASP A 243 -16.29 -4.94 6.40
C ASP A 243 -15.69 -3.51 6.28
N HIS A 244 -15.30 -3.07 5.08
CA HIS A 244 -14.63 -1.78 4.89
C HIS A 244 -14.73 -1.26 3.46
N ALA A 245 -14.44 0.01 3.25
CA ALA A 245 -14.32 0.59 1.92
C ALA A 245 -13.05 1.43 1.77
N SER A 246 -12.50 1.51 0.56
CA SER A 246 -11.44 2.45 0.19
C SER A 246 -11.98 3.47 -0.80
N VAL A 247 -11.58 4.72 -0.65
CA VAL A 247 -12.11 5.83 -1.45
C VAL A 247 -10.97 6.74 -1.87
N ASP A 248 -10.76 6.81 -3.17
CA ASP A 248 -9.93 7.84 -3.78
C ASP A 248 -10.78 9.08 -3.96
N ARG A 249 -10.50 10.12 -3.17
CA ARG A 249 -11.23 11.39 -3.23
C ARG A 249 -10.34 12.51 -3.70
N THR A 250 -10.82 13.22 -4.72
CA THR A 250 -10.31 14.54 -5.08
C THR A 250 -11.18 15.64 -4.52
N SER A 251 -10.54 16.70 -4.03
CA SER A 251 -11.24 17.89 -3.56
C SER A 251 -11.43 18.88 -4.71
N ALA A 252 -12.62 19.49 -4.82
CA ALA A 252 -12.86 20.55 -5.79
C ALA A 252 -11.90 21.75 -5.66
N ARG A 253 -11.30 21.95 -4.47
CA ARG A 253 -10.30 23.01 -4.24
C ARG A 253 -8.92 22.67 -4.83
N GLN A 254 -8.66 21.39 -5.08
CA GLN A 254 -7.37 20.87 -5.56
C GLN A 254 -7.63 19.74 -6.56
N PRO A 255 -8.09 20.04 -7.78
CA PRO A 255 -8.49 19.02 -8.77
C PRO A 255 -7.33 18.12 -9.23
N ASN A 256 -6.09 18.58 -9.03
CA ASN A 256 -4.85 17.83 -9.31
C ASN A 256 -4.32 17.05 -8.09
N ARG A 257 -5.13 16.86 -7.05
CA ARG A 257 -4.76 16.18 -5.81
C ARG A 257 -5.80 15.13 -5.44
N VAL A 258 -5.33 13.95 -5.10
CA VAL A 258 -6.17 12.85 -4.63
C VAL A 258 -5.69 12.40 -3.25
N ALA A 259 -6.64 12.02 -2.40
CA ALA A 259 -6.39 11.45 -1.09
C ALA A 259 -7.20 10.15 -0.96
N ASP A 260 -6.54 9.09 -0.50
CA ASP A 260 -7.22 7.83 -0.19
C ASP A 260 -7.74 7.85 1.25
N TYR A 261 -8.96 7.35 1.42
CA TYR A 261 -9.63 7.21 2.70
C TYR A 261 -10.10 5.77 2.88
N LEU A 262 -9.71 5.18 4.01
CA LEU A 262 -10.30 3.96 4.51
C LEU A 262 -11.57 4.29 5.29
N TYR A 263 -12.66 3.58 5.01
CA TYR A 263 -13.93 3.66 5.73
C TYR A 263 -14.23 2.36 6.47
N ARG A 264 -14.41 2.47 7.79
CA ARG A 264 -14.86 1.39 8.70
C ARG A 264 -15.85 1.95 9.73
N GLY A 265 -16.99 2.45 9.26
CA GLY A 265 -17.95 3.21 10.08
C GLY A 265 -17.50 4.67 10.38
N GLY A 266 -16.39 5.07 9.77
CA GLY A 266 -15.78 6.39 9.85
C GLY A 266 -14.61 6.44 8.88
N PHE A 267 -14.26 7.63 8.41
CA PHE A 267 -13.24 7.81 7.37
C PHE A 267 -11.91 8.25 7.97
N THR A 268 -10.85 7.53 7.64
CA THR A 268 -9.46 7.85 8.02
C THR A 268 -8.63 7.96 6.75
N ALA A 269 -7.81 9.00 6.64
CA ALA A 269 -6.86 9.09 5.53
C ALA A 269 -5.86 7.94 5.64
N SER A 270 -5.81 7.09 4.62
CA SER A 270 -4.93 5.91 4.57
C SER A 270 -3.56 6.25 3.98
N THR A 271 -3.47 7.30 3.17
CA THR A 271 -2.24 7.76 2.52
C THR A 271 -2.09 9.28 2.55
N ALA A 272 -0.87 9.75 2.28
CA ALA A 272 -0.62 11.17 2.02
C ALA A 272 -1.23 11.58 0.68
N VAL A 273 -1.62 12.85 0.58
CA VAL A 273 -2.19 13.42 -0.65
C VAL A 273 -1.16 13.33 -1.80
N THR A 274 -1.56 12.75 -2.93
CA THR A 274 -0.70 12.58 -4.12
C THR A 274 -1.20 13.41 -5.30
N THR A 275 -0.42 13.42 -6.38
CA THR A 275 -0.77 14.11 -7.63
C THR A 275 -1.75 13.28 -8.46
N ARG A 276 -2.77 13.95 -9.00
CA ARG A 276 -3.77 13.41 -9.94
C ARG A 276 -3.75 14.23 -11.24
N MET A 277 -4.04 13.59 -12.38
CA MET A 277 -4.34 14.29 -13.63
C MET A 277 -5.62 15.12 -13.50
N ALA A 278 -5.52 16.43 -13.74
CA ALA A 278 -6.59 17.38 -13.46
C ALA A 278 -7.84 17.20 -14.35
N ASP A 279 -7.71 16.54 -15.50
CA ASP A 279 -8.76 16.24 -16.47
C ASP A 279 -9.41 14.86 -16.26
N LYS A 280 -8.89 14.03 -15.35
CA LYS A 280 -9.50 12.72 -15.05
C LYS A 280 -10.95 12.94 -14.59
N PRO A 281 -11.95 12.28 -15.19
CA PRO A 281 -13.34 12.42 -14.79
C PRO A 281 -13.59 11.92 -13.37
N ILE A 282 -14.66 12.45 -12.73
CA ILE A 282 -15.04 12.15 -11.34
C ILE A 282 -16.38 11.43 -11.35
N PHE A 283 -16.47 10.32 -10.62
CA PHE A 283 -17.68 9.54 -10.48
C PHE A 283 -18.59 10.15 -9.40
N ASP A 284 -19.88 10.30 -9.67
CA ASP A 284 -20.86 10.74 -8.68
C ASP A 284 -21.65 9.55 -8.11
N LEU A 285 -21.48 9.26 -6.83
CA LEU A 285 -22.21 8.21 -6.12
C LEU A 285 -23.72 8.48 -6.03
N ALA A 286 -24.16 9.73 -6.22
CA ALA A 286 -25.58 10.04 -6.30
C ALA A 286 -26.23 9.51 -7.59
N ALA A 287 -25.45 9.29 -8.65
CA ALA A 287 -25.95 8.76 -9.92
C ALA A 287 -26.27 7.25 -9.88
N VAL A 288 -25.82 6.54 -8.84
CA VAL A 288 -26.07 5.10 -8.67
C VAL A 288 -27.52 4.85 -8.30
N ASN A 289 -28.21 4.08 -9.14
CA ASN A 289 -29.56 3.59 -8.86
C ASN A 289 -29.49 2.40 -7.89
N THR A 290 -29.91 2.63 -6.64
CA THR A 290 -29.79 1.63 -5.57
C THR A 290 -30.69 0.41 -5.77
N ALA A 291 -31.87 0.60 -6.38
CA ALA A 291 -32.75 -0.51 -6.73
C ALA A 291 -32.10 -1.42 -7.79
N ALA A 292 -31.55 -0.82 -8.84
CA ALA A 292 -30.89 -1.58 -9.90
C ALA A 292 -29.58 -2.25 -9.43
N LEU A 293 -28.84 -1.59 -8.52
CA LEU A 293 -27.69 -2.21 -7.85
C LEU A 293 -28.11 -3.46 -7.05
N GLY A 294 -29.22 -3.38 -6.31
CA GLY A 294 -29.78 -4.52 -5.59
C GLY A 294 -30.14 -5.69 -6.49
N ASP A 295 -30.79 -5.40 -7.63
CA ASP A 295 -31.14 -6.42 -8.63
C ASP A 295 -29.89 -7.07 -9.23
N LEU A 296 -28.83 -6.30 -9.51
CA LEU A 296 -27.56 -6.82 -9.99
C LEU A 296 -26.88 -7.74 -8.95
N ILE A 297 -26.83 -7.32 -7.69
CA ILE A 297 -26.28 -8.11 -6.57
C ILE A 297 -27.03 -9.45 -6.46
N ALA A 298 -28.37 -9.41 -6.45
CA ALA A 298 -29.20 -10.61 -6.33
C ALA A 298 -29.03 -11.59 -7.51
N ARG A 299 -28.71 -11.08 -8.69
CA ARG A 299 -28.50 -11.87 -9.91
C ARG A 299 -27.04 -12.25 -10.17
N ALA A 300 -26.10 -11.75 -9.37
CA ALA A 300 -24.68 -11.87 -9.67
C ALA A 300 -24.21 -13.34 -9.67
N GLU A 301 -24.61 -14.14 -8.68
CA GLU A 301 -24.25 -15.57 -8.59
C GLU A 301 -24.68 -16.38 -9.85
N PRO A 302 -25.98 -16.42 -10.24
CA PRO A 302 -26.39 -17.19 -11.40
C PRO A 302 -25.86 -16.63 -12.72
N LEU A 303 -25.68 -15.30 -12.82
CA LEU A 303 -25.14 -14.67 -14.03
C LEU A 303 -23.65 -15.04 -14.23
N LEU A 304 -22.89 -15.07 -13.14
CA LEU A 304 -21.45 -15.31 -13.16
C LEU A 304 -21.08 -16.79 -13.05
N LYS A 305 -22.06 -17.68 -12.87
CA LYS A 305 -21.85 -19.13 -12.78
C LYS A 305 -20.83 -19.50 -11.70
N VAL A 306 -20.89 -18.84 -10.55
CA VAL A 306 -20.05 -19.13 -9.38
C VAL A 306 -20.94 -19.77 -8.30
N PRO A 307 -21.11 -21.10 -8.26
CA PRO A 307 -22.02 -21.74 -7.32
C PRO A 307 -21.65 -21.43 -5.86
N GLY A 308 -22.63 -21.01 -5.07
CA GLY A 308 -22.40 -20.59 -3.68
C GLY A 308 -21.53 -19.35 -3.55
N GLY A 309 -21.40 -18.58 -4.63
CA GLY A 309 -20.65 -17.33 -4.67
C GLY A 309 -21.35 -16.22 -3.92
N THR A 310 -20.59 -15.38 -3.24
CA THR A 310 -21.07 -14.16 -2.58
C THR A 310 -20.34 -12.94 -3.13
N VAL A 311 -20.99 -11.78 -3.09
CA VAL A 311 -20.35 -10.52 -3.51
C VAL A 311 -19.28 -10.15 -2.49
N ASN A 312 -18.01 -10.23 -2.89
CA ASN A 312 -16.88 -9.94 -2.02
C ASN A 312 -16.31 -8.52 -2.24
N GLN A 313 -16.63 -7.90 -3.38
CA GLN A 313 -16.19 -6.55 -3.69
C GLN A 313 -17.14 -5.88 -4.70
N ILE A 314 -17.40 -4.58 -4.49
CA ILE A 314 -18.04 -3.71 -5.48
C ILE A 314 -17.12 -2.52 -5.74
N GLY A 315 -16.64 -2.38 -6.98
CA GLY A 315 -15.91 -1.23 -7.47
C GLY A 315 -16.84 -0.22 -8.14
N MET A 316 -16.60 1.07 -7.97
CA MET A 316 -17.31 2.14 -8.69
C MET A 316 -16.31 3.23 -9.08
N GLY A 317 -16.31 3.61 -10.35
CA GLY A 317 -15.40 4.62 -10.86
C GLY A 317 -15.65 4.93 -12.32
N ILE A 318 -14.82 5.79 -12.88
CA ILE A 318 -14.79 6.05 -14.33
C ILE A 318 -13.46 5.52 -14.85
N ASP A 319 -13.54 4.59 -15.80
CA ASP A 319 -12.38 4.06 -16.49
C ASP A 319 -11.77 5.16 -17.36
N THR A 320 -10.45 5.39 -17.22
CA THR A 320 -9.76 6.51 -17.87
C THR A 320 -9.49 6.28 -19.37
N ILE A 321 -9.83 5.11 -19.89
CA ILE A 321 -9.66 4.75 -21.31
C ILE A 321 -11.00 4.91 -22.04
N THR A 322 -12.09 4.47 -21.42
CA THR A 322 -13.43 4.46 -22.01
C THR A 322 -14.26 5.67 -21.61
N ASP A 323 -13.89 6.39 -20.55
CA ASP A 323 -14.66 7.48 -19.92
C ASP A 323 -16.10 7.09 -19.55
N VAL A 324 -16.35 5.78 -19.39
CA VAL A 324 -17.66 5.24 -19.02
C VAL A 324 -17.72 5.04 -17.50
N PRO A 325 -18.72 5.63 -16.80
CA PRO A 325 -18.96 5.33 -15.40
C PRO A 325 -19.39 3.87 -15.26
N THR A 326 -18.67 3.12 -14.44
CA THR A 326 -18.80 1.67 -14.35
C THR A 326 -18.89 1.24 -12.88
N ILE A 327 -19.80 0.31 -12.62
CA ILE A 327 -19.93 -0.45 -11.38
C ILE A 327 -19.47 -1.87 -11.67
N SER A 328 -18.43 -2.32 -10.99
CA SER A 328 -17.88 -3.68 -11.11
C SER A 328 -18.26 -4.50 -9.88
N ILE A 329 -18.98 -5.59 -10.06
CA ILE A 329 -19.40 -6.48 -8.96
C ILE A 329 -18.63 -7.79 -9.08
N TYR A 330 -17.83 -8.10 -8.07
CA TYR A 330 -17.03 -9.32 -7.98
C TYR A 330 -17.74 -10.34 -7.10
N VAL A 331 -17.83 -11.57 -7.60
CA VAL A 331 -18.40 -12.72 -6.89
C VAL A 331 -17.32 -13.78 -6.76
N GLY A 332 -17.15 -14.32 -5.56
CA GLY A 332 -16.24 -15.42 -5.29
C GLY A 332 -16.82 -16.42 -4.32
N ASN A 333 -16.28 -17.64 -4.34
CA ASN A 333 -16.61 -18.69 -3.37
C ASN A 333 -15.36 -19.25 -2.67
N SER A 334 -15.58 -20.19 -1.74
CA SER A 334 -14.51 -20.84 -0.97
C SER A 334 -13.60 -21.76 -1.79
N PHE A 335 -13.98 -22.08 -3.03
CA PHE A 335 -13.22 -22.93 -3.94
C PHE A 335 -12.29 -22.12 -4.86
N ASN A 336 -12.18 -20.80 -4.62
CA ASN A 336 -11.40 -19.87 -5.44
C ASN A 336 -11.94 -19.74 -6.88
N GLU A 337 -13.22 -20.09 -7.07
CA GLU A 337 -13.98 -19.80 -8.28
C GLU A 337 -14.47 -18.36 -8.17
N SER A 338 -14.29 -17.58 -9.24
CA SER A 338 -14.67 -16.18 -9.25
C SER A 338 -15.11 -15.73 -10.62
N GLY A 339 -15.98 -14.72 -10.61
CA GLY A 339 -16.43 -14.02 -11.79
C GLY A 339 -16.71 -12.57 -11.41
N HIS A 340 -16.84 -11.71 -12.41
CA HIS A 340 -17.29 -10.34 -12.18
C HIS A 340 -18.14 -9.84 -13.33
N LEU A 341 -18.98 -8.87 -13.03
CA LEU A 341 -19.76 -8.14 -14.03
C LEU A 341 -19.47 -6.65 -13.94
N GLU A 342 -19.67 -5.97 -15.04
CA GLU A 342 -19.57 -4.53 -15.20
C GLU A 342 -20.94 -4.00 -15.63
N ALA A 343 -21.41 -2.96 -14.98
CA ALA A 343 -22.70 -2.34 -15.26
C ALA A 343 -22.60 -0.81 -15.19
N THR A 344 -23.53 -0.11 -15.85
CA THR A 344 -23.67 1.33 -15.71
C THR A 344 -24.27 1.70 -14.34
N PRO A 345 -24.16 2.96 -13.88
CA PRO A 345 -24.82 3.41 -12.64
C PRO A 345 -26.35 3.27 -12.66
N ALA A 346 -26.95 3.22 -13.85
CA ALA A 346 -28.38 2.96 -14.03
C ALA A 346 -28.75 1.48 -13.84
N GLY A 347 -27.75 0.58 -13.78
CA GLY A 347 -27.89 -0.86 -13.64
C GLY A 347 -27.95 -1.65 -14.94
N GLU A 348 -27.61 -1.02 -16.07
CA GLU A 348 -27.52 -1.72 -17.35
C GLU A 348 -26.22 -2.52 -17.42
N LEU A 349 -26.32 -3.81 -17.76
CA LEU A 349 -25.15 -4.68 -17.86
C LEU A 349 -24.31 -4.29 -19.08
N ILE A 350 -23.05 -3.92 -18.85
CA ILE A 350 -22.06 -3.64 -19.90
C ILE A 350 -21.42 -4.96 -20.33
N ARG A 351 -20.90 -5.72 -19.36
CA ARG A 351 -20.19 -6.97 -19.62
C ARG A 351 -20.29 -7.90 -18.42
N ALA A 352 -20.24 -9.21 -18.69
CA ALA A 352 -20.12 -10.22 -17.66
C ALA A 352 -18.95 -11.15 -17.99
N TYR A 353 -18.17 -11.48 -16.98
CA TYR A 353 -17.05 -12.41 -17.03
C TYR A 353 -17.37 -13.58 -16.10
N PRO A 354 -18.20 -14.53 -16.56
CA PRO A 354 -18.56 -15.67 -15.75
C PRO A 354 -17.36 -16.59 -15.52
N PHE A 355 -17.42 -17.35 -14.44
CA PHE A 355 -16.51 -18.45 -14.20
C PHE A 355 -16.76 -19.57 -15.23
N HIS A 356 -15.67 -20.10 -15.76
CA HIS A 356 -15.67 -21.20 -16.72
C HIS A 356 -14.86 -22.35 -16.13
N ASN A 357 -15.46 -23.55 -16.09
CA ASN A 357 -14.84 -24.80 -15.66
C ASN A 357 -13.92 -25.39 -16.73
#